data_AF-A0A820MBK9-F1
#
_entry.id   AF-A0A820MBK9-F1
#
_cell.length_a   1.000
_cell.length_b   1.000
_cell.length_c   1.000
_cell.angle_alpha   90.00
_cell.angle_beta   90.00
_cell.angle_gamma   90.00
#
_symmetry.space_group_name_H-M   'P 1'
#
loop_
_entity.id
_entity.type
_entity.pdbx_description
1 polymer ?
#
loop_
_entity_poly.entity_id
_entity_poly.type
_entity_poly.pdbx_seq_one_letter_code
_entity_poly.pdbx_strand_id
1 'polypeptide(L)'
;MIQYKVLQERDVLIPYPIRFWIFLISLITTLACSIFVLYHLLIDRTLRNALNNHAIIVLLFNNLMYQLIDIPLSLSFYHLGNVWPASPILCLFWMFIDETFLSLSLILVAGASIQRHILIFHKRWLSTDKKRFFIHYLPIVILSFYIIVFHFITILFPPCQNIFNYQLSVCGYPLCYYDIRLVLIWDIAINKILPTLTIVVFSIALLVRVLLQRRRMHQYVQWRKHRKMTIQLLAIAMLYFFLYIPLMIIELIQSCCMPAEVGVNIE
;
A
#
# COMPACT_ATOMS: atom_id res chain seq x y z
N MET A 1 26.33 5.71 -5.82
CA MET A 1 25.62 6.78 -6.55
C MET A 1 25.74 6.62 -8.08
N ILE A 2 26.93 6.35 -8.65
CA ILE A 2 27.10 6.02 -10.09
C ILE A 2 26.38 4.71 -10.50
N GLN A 3 26.29 3.74 -9.59
CA GLN A 3 25.72 2.42 -9.87
C GLN A 3 24.18 2.39 -9.97
N TYR A 4 23.48 3.40 -9.42
CA TYR A 4 22.03 3.56 -9.59
C TYR A 4 21.69 3.85 -11.07
N LYS A 5 22.55 4.64 -11.73
CA LYS A 5 22.48 4.93 -13.16
C LYS A 5 22.71 3.67 -14.00
N VAL A 6 23.67 2.83 -13.60
CA VAL A 6 24.08 1.63 -14.35
C VAL A 6 23.11 0.45 -14.23
N LEU A 7 22.38 0.30 -13.11
CA LEU A 7 21.33 -0.72 -12.96
C LEU A 7 20.00 -0.29 -13.58
N GLN A 8 19.67 1.01 -13.52
CA GLN A 8 18.42 1.52 -14.09
C GLN A 8 18.47 1.64 -15.63
N GLU A 9 19.67 1.81 -16.23
CA GLU A 9 19.87 1.71 -17.68
C GLU A 9 19.97 0.26 -18.20
N ARG A 10 20.32 -0.74 -17.37
CA ARG A 10 20.51 -2.13 -17.84
C ARG A 10 19.30 -3.05 -17.72
N ASP A 11 18.37 -2.85 -16.78
CA ASP A 11 17.47 -3.94 -16.38
C ASP A 11 15.97 -3.67 -16.53
N VAL A 12 15.54 -2.98 -17.59
CA VAL A 12 14.16 -3.17 -18.03
C VAL A 12 14.07 -3.32 -19.54
N LEU A 13 14.20 -4.58 -19.98
CA LEU A 13 14.04 -5.07 -21.36
C LEU A 13 12.73 -4.65 -22.05
N ILE A 14 11.76 -4.09 -21.32
CA ILE A 14 10.43 -3.77 -21.82
C ILE A 14 10.39 -2.29 -22.28
N PRO A 15 10.18 -2.01 -23.58
CA PRO A 15 10.04 -0.66 -24.12
C PRO A 15 8.90 0.15 -23.47
N TYR A 16 9.04 1.47 -23.38
CA TYR A 16 8.01 2.36 -22.82
C TYR A 16 6.62 2.20 -23.43
N PRO A 17 6.45 2.05 -24.77
CA PRO A 17 5.12 1.85 -25.34
C PRO A 17 4.41 0.60 -24.82
N ILE A 18 5.15 -0.48 -24.58
CA ILE A 18 4.58 -1.72 -24.06
C ILE A 18 4.10 -1.51 -22.61
N ARG A 19 4.91 -0.84 -21.77
CA ARG A 19 4.51 -0.51 -20.40
C ARG A 19 3.29 0.39 -20.37
N PHE A 20 3.25 1.42 -21.22
CA PHE A 20 2.12 2.32 -21.35
C PHE A 20 0.81 1.55 -21.60
N TRP A 21 0.78 0.67 -22.61
CA TRP A 21 -0.43 -0.11 -22.93
C TRP A 21 -0.82 -1.09 -21.83
N ILE A 22 0.15 -1.77 -21.20
CA ILE A 22 -0.11 -2.67 -20.06
C ILE A 22 -0.74 -1.90 -18.90
N PHE A 23 -0.17 -0.76 -18.52
CA PHE A 23 -0.68 0.07 -17.44
C PHE A 23 -2.06 0.64 -17.79
N LEU A 24 -2.29 1.08 -19.03
CA LEU A 24 -3.57 1.66 -19.45
C LEU A 24 -4.70 0.63 -19.42
N ILE A 25 -4.48 -0.57 -19.97
CA ILE A 25 -5.48 -1.66 -19.95
C ILE A 25 -5.77 -2.09 -18.51
N SER A 26 -4.73 -2.20 -17.69
CA SER A 26 -4.86 -2.54 -16.27
C SER A 26 -5.62 -1.47 -15.50
N LEU A 27 -5.35 -0.18 -15.79
CA LEU A 27 -6.05 0.95 -15.19
C LEU A 27 -7.53 0.94 -15.54
N ILE A 28 -7.89 0.86 -16.82
CA ILE A 28 -9.30 0.84 -17.26
C ILE A 28 -10.06 -0.30 -16.56
N THR A 29 -9.47 -1.49 -16.56
CA THR A 29 -10.07 -2.68 -15.92
C THR A 29 -10.22 -2.48 -14.41
N THR A 30 -9.16 -2.05 -13.74
CA THR A 30 -9.16 -1.90 -12.28
C THR A 30 -10.06 -0.76 -11.81
N LEU A 31 -10.11 0.35 -12.57
CA LEU A 31 -10.96 1.49 -12.29
C LEU A 31 -12.44 1.09 -12.39
N ALA A 32 -12.82 0.39 -13.46
CA ALA A 32 -14.18 -0.12 -13.65
C ALA A 32 -14.60 -1.05 -12.50
N CYS A 33 -13.73 -1.99 -12.12
CA CYS A 33 -13.98 -2.88 -10.98
C CYS A 33 -14.09 -2.11 -9.65
N SER A 34 -13.20 -1.15 -9.40
CA SER A 34 -13.15 -0.39 -8.15
C SER A 34 -14.41 0.48 -7.99
N ILE A 35 -14.81 1.18 -9.06
CA ILE A 35 -16.04 1.98 -9.09
C ILE A 35 -17.26 1.09 -8.89
N PHE A 36 -17.36 -0.04 -9.60
CA PHE A 36 -18.48 -0.96 -9.48
C PHE A 36 -18.64 -1.50 -8.06
N VAL A 37 -17.56 -1.99 -7.45
CA VAL A 37 -17.59 -2.52 -6.07
C VAL A 37 -17.91 -1.43 -5.07
N LEU A 38 -17.28 -0.25 -5.19
CA LEU A 38 -17.52 0.87 -4.29
C LEU A 38 -18.98 1.36 -4.39
N TYR A 39 -19.51 1.47 -5.60
CA TYR A 39 -20.91 1.82 -5.87
C TYR A 39 -21.88 0.85 -5.16
N HIS A 40 -21.68 -0.47 -5.33
CA HIS A 40 -22.52 -1.47 -4.68
C HIS A 40 -22.44 -1.41 -3.15
N LEU A 41 -21.23 -1.23 -2.58
CA LEU A 41 -21.02 -1.12 -1.14
C LEU A 41 -21.64 0.16 -0.56
N LEU A 42 -21.63 1.26 -1.32
CA LEU A 42 -22.16 2.55 -0.87
C LEU A 42 -23.68 2.66 -1.03
N ILE A 43 -24.29 2.01 -2.02
CA ILE A 43 -25.75 2.10 -2.22
C ILE A 43 -26.51 1.13 -1.32
N ASP A 44 -26.09 -0.13 -1.28
CA ASP A 44 -26.79 -1.13 -0.47
C ASP A 44 -26.58 -0.84 1.01
N ARG A 45 -27.65 -0.41 1.69
CA ARG A 45 -27.62 -0.08 3.12
C ARG A 45 -27.19 -1.25 3.99
N THR A 46 -27.50 -2.49 3.59
CA THR A 46 -27.12 -3.69 4.35
C THR A 46 -25.62 -3.95 4.26
N LEU A 47 -25.03 -3.76 3.08
CA LEU A 47 -23.59 -3.86 2.86
C LEU A 47 -22.86 -2.71 3.52
N ARG A 48 -23.36 -1.48 3.37
CA ARG A 48 -22.75 -0.28 3.95
C ARG A 48 -22.66 -0.35 5.47
N ASN A 49 -23.72 -0.83 6.14
CA ASN A 49 -23.77 -0.89 7.60
C ASN A 49 -23.02 -2.10 8.20
N ALA A 50 -22.54 -3.03 7.37
CA ALA A 50 -21.75 -4.14 7.85
C ALA A 50 -20.35 -3.64 8.25
N LEU A 51 -19.98 -3.80 9.53
CA LEU A 51 -18.68 -3.33 10.07
C LEU A 51 -17.47 -3.84 9.29
N ASN A 52 -17.56 -5.06 8.77
CA ASN A 52 -16.50 -5.65 7.94
C ASN A 52 -16.19 -4.82 6.68
N ASN A 53 -17.19 -4.10 6.17
CA ASN A 53 -17.12 -3.39 4.90
C ASN A 53 -16.61 -1.96 5.07
N HIS A 54 -16.70 -1.34 6.24
CA HIS A 54 -16.23 0.05 6.42
C HIS A 54 -14.73 0.20 6.10
N ALA A 55 -13.88 -0.69 6.63
CA ALA A 55 -12.44 -0.67 6.32
C ALA A 55 -12.17 -0.94 4.83
N ILE A 56 -12.99 -1.79 4.19
CA ILE A 56 -12.90 -2.06 2.75
C ILE A 56 -13.30 -0.82 1.93
N ILE A 57 -14.34 -0.10 2.34
CA ILE A 57 -14.79 1.13 1.68
C ILE A 57 -13.67 2.19 1.73
N VAL A 58 -13.06 2.40 2.89
CA VAL A 58 -11.94 3.36 3.04
C VAL A 58 -10.75 2.93 2.16
N LEU A 59 -10.39 1.64 2.16
CA LEU A 59 -9.32 1.11 1.31
C LEU A 59 -9.62 1.27 -0.19
N LEU A 60 -10.86 0.98 -0.63
CA LEU A 60 -11.27 1.14 -2.02
C LEU A 60 -11.25 2.61 -2.45
N PHE A 61 -11.68 3.52 -1.57
CA PHE A 61 -11.60 4.95 -1.83
C PHE A 61 -10.15 5.42 -1.96
N ASN A 62 -9.27 4.97 -1.06
CA ASN A 62 -7.83 5.24 -1.12
C ASN A 62 -7.23 4.76 -2.46
N ASN A 63 -7.50 3.51 -2.83
CA ASN A 63 -7.00 2.93 -4.09
C ASN A 63 -7.58 3.62 -5.33
N LEU A 64 -8.84 4.06 -5.28
CA LEU A 64 -9.45 4.82 -6.37
C LEU A 64 -8.76 6.16 -6.56
N MET A 65 -8.44 6.87 -5.48
CA MET A 65 -7.70 8.13 -5.55
C MET A 65 -6.28 7.92 -6.08
N TYR A 66 -5.59 6.86 -5.64
CA TYR A 66 -4.29 6.48 -6.20
C TYR A 66 -4.38 6.20 -7.71
N GLN A 67 -5.38 5.43 -8.15
CA GLN A 67 -5.62 5.13 -9.57
C GLN A 67 -5.98 6.37 -10.40
N LEU A 68 -6.61 7.39 -9.82
CA LEU A 68 -7.00 8.60 -10.51
C LEU A 68 -5.91 9.67 -10.56
N ILE A 69 -4.91 9.59 -9.67
CA ILE A 69 -3.87 10.60 -9.54
C ILE A 69 -2.51 10.06 -9.96
N ASP A 70 -2.02 9.00 -9.30
CA ASP A 70 -0.67 8.47 -9.53
C ASP A 70 -0.54 7.77 -10.89
N ILE A 71 -1.48 6.87 -11.22
CA ILE A 71 -1.38 6.08 -12.45
C ILE A 71 -1.43 6.96 -13.71
N PRO A 72 -2.27 8.01 -13.80
CA PRO A 72 -2.23 8.94 -14.93
C PRO A 72 -0.91 9.72 -15.04
N LEU A 73 -0.27 10.09 -13.92
CA LEU A 73 1.06 10.70 -13.94
C LEU A 73 2.11 9.71 -14.48
N SER A 74 2.05 8.45 -14.02
CA SER A 74 2.89 7.35 -14.53
C SER A 74 2.66 7.11 -16.03
N LEU A 75 1.40 7.11 -16.49
CA LEU A 75 1.07 6.95 -17.91
C LEU A 75 1.58 8.13 -18.76
N SER A 76 1.47 9.36 -18.24
CA SER A 76 2.03 10.55 -18.89
C SER A 76 3.54 10.41 -19.08
N PHE A 77 4.26 9.96 -18.04
CA PHE A 77 5.69 9.67 -18.13
C PHE A 77 6.01 8.60 -19.17
N TYR A 78 5.28 7.47 -19.19
CA TYR A 78 5.52 6.42 -20.19
C TYR A 78 5.18 6.83 -21.63
N HIS A 79 4.28 7.82 -21.80
CA HIS A 79 3.96 8.37 -23.10
C HIS A 79 5.04 9.34 -23.60
N LEU A 80 5.50 10.25 -22.74
CA LEU A 80 6.44 11.31 -23.10
C LEU A 80 7.91 10.89 -22.99
N GLY A 81 8.20 9.86 -22.19
CA GLY A 81 9.56 9.42 -21.85
C GLY A 81 10.25 10.28 -20.80
N ASN A 82 9.59 11.34 -20.31
CA ASN A 82 10.10 12.23 -19.26
C ASN A 82 8.95 12.81 -18.41
N VAL A 83 9.30 13.41 -17.28
CA VAL A 83 8.37 14.10 -16.38
C VAL A 83 8.08 15.49 -16.94
N TRP A 84 6.81 15.77 -17.25
CA TRP A 84 6.37 17.06 -17.78
C TRP A 84 5.14 17.61 -17.03
N PRO A 85 5.15 18.87 -16.57
CA PRO A 85 6.28 19.81 -16.59
C PRO A 85 7.44 19.34 -15.69
N ALA A 86 8.68 19.61 -16.12
CA ALA A 86 9.87 19.35 -15.32
C ALA A 86 9.97 20.34 -14.15
N SER A 87 9.20 20.09 -13.10
CA SER A 87 9.06 20.96 -11.93
C SER A 87 9.33 20.18 -10.64
N PRO A 88 10.14 20.72 -9.71
CA PRO A 88 10.30 20.16 -8.37
C PRO A 88 8.97 19.96 -7.63
N ILE A 89 8.01 20.88 -7.83
CA ILE A 89 6.71 20.84 -7.15
C ILE A 89 5.92 19.61 -7.63
N LEU A 90 5.93 19.33 -8.93
CA LEU A 90 5.26 18.15 -9.48
C LEU A 90 5.90 16.86 -8.94
N CYS A 91 7.23 16.80 -8.88
CA CYS A 91 7.94 15.63 -8.34
C CYS A 91 7.63 15.39 -6.86
N LEU A 92 7.67 16.43 -6.03
CA LEU A 92 7.32 16.33 -4.62
C LEU A 92 5.87 15.91 -4.42
N PHE A 93 4.95 16.48 -5.19
CA PHE A 93 3.55 16.09 -5.16
C PHE A 93 3.37 14.63 -5.56
N TRP A 94 4.01 14.21 -6.66
CA TRP A 94 3.91 12.84 -7.16
C TRP A 94 4.48 11.83 -6.16
N MET A 95 5.70 12.05 -5.66
CA MET A 95 6.31 11.21 -4.61
C MET A 95 5.45 11.18 -3.34
N PHE A 96 4.87 12.31 -2.93
CA PHE A 96 3.97 12.37 -1.78
C PHE A 96 2.73 11.51 -1.99
N ILE A 97 2.07 11.63 -3.15
CA ILE A 97 0.92 10.80 -3.48
C ILE A 97 1.33 9.32 -3.49
N ASP A 98 2.42 8.97 -4.16
CA ASP A 98 2.84 7.58 -4.30
C ASP A 98 3.10 6.91 -2.94
N GLU A 99 4.01 7.48 -2.16
CA GLU A 99 4.39 6.93 -0.85
C GLU A 99 3.23 6.96 0.16
N THR A 100 2.45 8.06 0.20
CA THR A 100 1.34 8.20 1.15
C THR A 100 0.24 7.18 0.86
N PHE A 101 -0.22 7.09 -0.39
CA PHE A 101 -1.34 6.21 -0.74
C PHE A 101 -0.95 4.74 -0.65
N LEU A 102 0.29 4.38 -1.03
CA LEU A 102 0.81 3.02 -0.90
C LEU A 102 0.90 2.59 0.57
N SER A 103 1.55 3.41 1.41
CA SER A 103 1.68 3.17 2.84
C SER A 103 0.32 3.15 3.55
N LEU A 104 -0.60 4.02 3.14
CA LEU A 104 -1.95 4.08 3.69
C LEU A 104 -2.74 2.80 3.34
N SER A 105 -2.67 2.33 2.10
CA SER A 105 -3.28 1.06 1.71
C SER A 105 -2.73 -0.10 2.53
N LEU A 106 -1.41 -0.16 2.72
CA LEU A 106 -0.77 -1.21 3.50
C LEU A 106 -1.22 -1.21 4.97
N ILE A 107 -1.20 -0.05 5.63
CA ILE A 107 -1.60 0.05 7.05
C ILE A 107 -3.11 -0.21 7.23
N LEU A 108 -3.95 0.19 6.28
CA LEU A 108 -5.38 -0.09 6.30
C LEU A 108 -5.66 -1.59 6.13
N VAL A 109 -4.94 -2.29 5.25
CA VAL A 109 -5.06 -3.75 5.10
C VAL A 109 -4.58 -4.48 6.36
N ALA A 110 -3.51 -4.01 6.99
CA ALA A 110 -3.05 -4.53 8.28
C ALA A 110 -4.10 -4.34 9.37
N GLY A 111 -4.62 -3.12 9.53
CA GLY A 111 -5.69 -2.79 10.47
C GLY A 111 -6.96 -3.61 10.21
N ALA A 112 -7.39 -3.74 8.96
CA ALA A 112 -8.54 -4.55 8.57
C ALA A 112 -8.35 -6.04 8.93
N SER A 113 -7.13 -6.57 8.82
CA SER A 113 -6.81 -7.95 9.18
C SER A 113 -6.95 -8.20 10.68
N ILE A 114 -6.50 -7.26 11.52
CA ILE A 114 -6.70 -7.30 12.98
C ILE A 114 -8.20 -7.20 13.31
N GLN A 115 -8.88 -6.19 12.74
CA GLN A 115 -10.29 -5.94 13.03
C GLN A 115 -11.18 -7.13 12.69
N ARG A 116 -10.88 -7.86 11.61
CA ARG A 116 -11.62 -9.08 11.24
C ARG A 116 -11.51 -10.18 12.30
N HIS A 117 -10.38 -10.33 12.98
CA HIS A 117 -10.27 -11.27 14.10
C HIS A 117 -11.20 -10.87 15.25
N ILE A 118 -11.20 -9.59 15.59
CA ILE A 118 -12.04 -9.05 16.65
C ILE A 118 -13.52 -9.24 16.29
N LEU A 119 -13.91 -8.95 15.06
CA LEU A 119 -15.29 -9.09 14.56
C LEU A 119 -15.79 -10.54 14.58
N ILE A 120 -14.94 -11.51 14.26
CA ILE A 120 -15.32 -12.93 14.22
C ILE A 120 -15.33 -13.54 15.62
N PHE A 121 -14.24 -13.38 16.38
CA PHE A 121 -14.03 -14.13 17.63
C PHE A 121 -14.44 -13.35 18.89
N HIS A 122 -14.52 -12.02 18.82
CA HIS A 122 -14.74 -11.14 19.98
C HIS A 122 -15.94 -10.21 19.79
N LYS A 123 -17.08 -10.74 19.32
CA LYS A 123 -18.31 -9.95 19.08
C LYS A 123 -18.76 -9.09 20.29
N ARG A 124 -18.52 -9.56 21.52
CA ARG A 124 -18.84 -8.81 22.76
C ARG A 124 -18.08 -7.50 22.89
N TRP A 125 -16.91 -7.38 22.25
CA TRP A 125 -16.13 -6.14 22.26
C TRP A 125 -16.80 -5.04 21.43
N LEU A 126 -17.70 -5.39 20.52
CA LEU A 126 -18.38 -4.46 19.61
C LEU A 126 -19.88 -4.31 19.92
N SER A 127 -20.29 -4.70 21.13
CA SER A 127 -21.71 -4.76 21.52
C SER A 127 -22.38 -3.39 21.69
N THR A 128 -21.60 -2.37 22.07
CA THR A 128 -22.10 -1.01 22.31
C THR A 128 -21.46 -0.03 21.34
N ASP A 129 -22.17 1.04 20.99
CA ASP A 129 -21.68 2.06 20.04
C ASP A 129 -20.39 2.74 20.51
N LYS A 130 -20.24 3.02 21.82
CA LYS A 130 -19.00 3.57 22.37
C LYS A 130 -17.82 2.63 22.12
N LYS A 131 -17.93 1.35 22.48
CA LYS A 131 -16.86 0.36 22.23
C LYS A 131 -16.57 0.19 20.74
N ARG A 132 -17.61 0.22 19.90
CA ARG A 132 -17.46 0.16 18.44
C ARG A 132 -16.65 1.36 17.92
N PHE A 133 -16.91 2.57 18.42
CA PHE A 133 -16.12 3.75 18.09
C PHE A 133 -14.64 3.55 18.41
N PHE A 134 -14.31 3.18 19.65
CA PHE A 134 -12.91 3.02 20.08
C PHE A 134 -12.16 1.86 19.42
N ILE A 135 -12.83 0.74 19.14
CA ILE A 135 -12.16 -0.47 18.63
C ILE A 135 -12.12 -0.54 17.10
N HIS A 136 -13.11 0.04 16.42
CA HIS A 136 -13.24 -0.08 14.97
C HIS A 136 -12.96 1.23 14.22
N TYR A 137 -13.63 2.32 14.58
CA TYR A 137 -13.52 3.58 13.83
C TYR A 137 -12.24 4.36 14.19
N LEU A 138 -11.96 4.49 15.49
CA LEU A 138 -10.83 5.27 15.98
C LEU A 138 -9.47 4.78 15.43
N PRO A 139 -9.17 3.46 15.38
CA PRO A 139 -7.89 3.01 14.85
C PRO A 139 -7.73 3.31 13.36
N ILE A 140 -8.80 3.20 12.56
CA ILE A 140 -8.74 3.54 11.12
C ILE A 140 -8.40 5.02 10.96
N VAL A 141 -9.11 5.90 11.67
CA VAL A 141 -8.90 7.35 11.58
C VAL A 141 -7.50 7.73 12.05
N ILE A 142 -7.04 7.21 13.19
CA ILE A 142 -5.72 7.52 13.74
C ILE A 142 -4.61 7.03 12.80
N LEU A 143 -4.68 5.79 12.31
CA LEU A 143 -3.66 5.24 11.41
C LEU A 143 -3.61 5.99 10.08
N SER A 144 -4.78 6.33 9.51
CA SER A 144 -4.83 7.14 8.29
C SER A 144 -4.22 8.52 8.48
N PHE A 145 -4.60 9.20 9.56
CA PHE A 145 -4.06 10.52 9.87
C PHE A 145 -2.54 10.49 10.11
N TYR A 146 -2.07 9.49 10.85
CA TYR A 146 -0.65 9.28 11.11
C TYR A 146 0.16 9.15 9.83
N ILE A 147 -0.25 8.29 8.88
CA ILE A 147 0.49 8.10 7.62
C ILE A 147 0.53 9.38 6.78
N ILE A 148 -0.60 10.09 6.67
CA ILE A 148 -0.69 11.34 5.90
C ILE A 148 0.23 12.40 6.52
N VAL A 149 0.17 12.60 7.84
CA VAL A 149 0.99 13.60 8.53
C VAL A 149 2.47 13.24 8.46
N PHE A 150 2.82 11.96 8.64
CA PHE A 150 4.21 11.50 8.55
C PHE A 150 4.81 11.84 7.18
N HIS A 151 4.17 11.40 6.09
CA HIS A 151 4.68 11.65 4.73
C HIS A 151 4.62 13.13 4.36
N PHE A 152 3.63 13.87 4.84
CA PHE A 152 3.55 15.31 4.63
C PHE A 152 4.77 16.03 5.20
N ILE A 153 5.17 15.69 6.43
CA ILE A 153 6.35 16.28 7.09
C ILE A 153 7.63 15.80 6.40
N THR A 154 7.81 14.50 6.19
CA THR A 154 9.08 13.95 5.70
C THR A 154 9.36 14.29 4.24
N ILE A 155 8.32 14.41 3.39
CA ILE A 155 8.49 14.67 1.95
C ILE A 155 8.49 16.16 1.64
N LEU A 156 7.61 16.96 2.25
CA LEU A 156 7.50 18.39 1.93
C LEU A 156 8.40 19.28 2.79
N PHE A 157 8.77 18.83 3.99
CA PHE A 157 9.65 19.56 4.91
C PHE A 157 10.87 18.73 5.36
N PRO A 158 11.60 18.08 4.42
CA PRO A 158 12.82 17.37 4.80
C PRO A 158 13.91 18.37 5.24
N PRO A 159 14.81 17.98 6.16
CA PRO A 159 15.94 18.81 6.56
C PRO A 159 17.10 18.79 5.54
N CYS A 160 16.83 18.32 4.31
CA CYS A 160 17.79 18.14 3.22
C CYS A 160 17.17 18.61 1.90
N GLN A 161 18.01 18.82 0.89
CA GLN A 161 17.56 19.21 -0.44
C GLN A 161 17.31 17.98 -1.30
N ASN A 162 16.09 17.84 -1.84
CA ASN A 162 15.77 16.80 -2.81
C ASN A 162 16.40 17.12 -4.17
N ILE A 163 16.95 16.10 -4.82
CA ILE A 163 17.47 16.14 -6.18
C ILE A 163 16.51 15.34 -7.05
N PHE A 164 16.17 15.85 -8.25
CA PHE A 164 15.21 15.20 -9.15
C PHE A 164 15.85 14.86 -10.48
N ASN A 165 15.52 13.68 -11.01
CA ASN A 165 15.84 13.29 -12.38
C ASN A 165 14.54 13.12 -13.17
N TYR A 166 14.22 14.13 -13.98
CA TYR A 166 13.01 14.15 -14.79
C TYR A 166 13.00 13.12 -15.94
N GLN A 167 14.11 12.42 -16.20
CA GLN A 167 14.17 11.36 -17.22
C GLN A 167 13.79 9.98 -16.66
N LEU A 168 13.53 9.88 -15.36
CA LEU A 168 13.19 8.64 -14.68
C LEU A 168 11.81 8.73 -14.04
N SER A 169 11.13 7.58 -13.95
CA SER A 169 9.81 7.48 -13.34
C SER A 169 9.84 7.92 -11.88
N VAL A 170 8.78 8.57 -11.42
CA VAL A 170 8.67 9.12 -10.05
C VAL A 170 9.89 9.99 -9.72
N CYS A 171 10.43 10.70 -10.72
CA CYS A 171 11.58 11.59 -10.64
C CYS A 171 12.91 10.95 -10.17
N GLY A 172 13.02 9.62 -10.20
CA GLY A 172 14.26 8.85 -10.35
C GLY A 172 15.24 8.77 -9.18
N TYR A 173 15.22 9.72 -8.26
CA TYR A 173 16.09 9.72 -7.09
C TYR A 173 15.32 9.32 -5.84
N PRO A 174 15.94 8.58 -4.92
CA PRO A 174 15.37 8.37 -3.60
C PRO A 174 15.15 9.71 -2.90
N LEU A 175 14.12 9.78 -2.06
CA LEU A 175 13.83 10.94 -1.24
C LEU A 175 15.03 11.23 -0.33
N CYS A 176 15.41 12.51 -0.17
CA CYS A 176 16.63 12.86 0.56
C CYS A 176 16.55 12.43 2.05
N TYR A 177 15.34 12.30 2.62
CA TYR A 177 15.20 11.84 3.99
C TYR A 177 15.65 10.38 4.18
N TYR A 178 15.83 9.60 3.11
CA TYR A 178 16.42 8.26 3.19
C TYR A 178 17.88 8.31 3.67
N ASP A 179 18.58 9.43 3.50
CA ASP A 179 19.93 9.61 4.08
C ASP A 179 19.88 9.79 5.62
N ILE A 180 18.71 10.15 6.16
CA ILE A 180 18.50 10.30 7.60
C ILE A 180 18.11 8.95 8.18
N ARG A 181 19.11 8.23 8.67
CA ARG A 181 18.98 6.86 9.19
C ARG A 181 17.78 6.62 10.09
N LEU A 182 17.45 7.55 11.00
CA LEU A 182 16.30 7.39 11.90
C LEU A 182 14.97 7.41 11.15
N VAL A 183 14.78 8.35 10.21
CA VAL A 183 13.54 8.48 9.43
C VAL A 183 13.41 7.31 8.47
N LEU A 184 14.50 6.90 7.81
CA LEU A 184 14.55 5.73 6.95
C LEU A 184 14.14 4.45 7.69
N ILE A 185 14.77 4.17 8.84
CA ILE A 185 14.45 2.98 9.64
C ILE A 185 13.00 3.04 10.10
N TRP A 186 12.53 4.21 10.50
CA TRP A 186 11.13 4.37 10.92
C TRP A 186 10.17 4.07 9.77
N ASP A 187 10.42 4.62 8.58
CA ASP A 187 9.55 4.39 7.43
C ASP A 187 9.55 2.92 7.00
N ILE A 188 10.73 2.35 6.78
CA ILE A 188 10.85 0.95 6.34
C ILE A 188 10.33 0.00 7.43
N ALA A 189 10.76 0.14 8.67
CA ALA A 189 10.40 -0.82 9.72
C ALA A 189 8.95 -0.67 10.19
N ILE A 190 8.51 0.56 10.47
CA ILE A 190 7.21 0.82 11.11
C ILE A 190 6.10 1.00 10.08
N ASN A 191 6.34 1.70 8.97
CA ASN A 191 5.28 1.95 7.99
C ASN A 191 5.16 0.85 6.94
N LYS A 192 6.24 0.10 6.66
CA LYS A 192 6.25 -0.94 5.61
C LYS A 192 6.35 -2.38 6.17
N ILE A 193 7.43 -2.73 6.87
CA ILE A 193 7.66 -4.11 7.35
C ILE A 193 6.63 -4.54 8.40
N LEU A 194 6.41 -3.74 9.45
CA LEU A 194 5.52 -4.11 10.55
C LEU A 194 4.07 -4.34 10.09
N PRO A 195 3.45 -3.47 9.25
CA PRO A 195 2.15 -3.74 8.65
C PRO A 195 2.13 -4.99 7.80
N THR A 196 3.17 -5.24 6.99
CA THR A 196 3.27 -6.46 6.16
C THR A 196 3.29 -7.72 7.02
N LEU A 197 4.12 -7.75 8.07
CA LEU A 197 4.15 -8.86 9.02
C LEU A 197 2.81 -9.05 9.73
N THR A 198 2.17 -7.94 10.11
CA THR A 198 0.84 -7.95 10.72
C THR A 198 -0.18 -8.60 9.78
N ILE A 199 -0.20 -8.23 8.49
CA ILE A 199 -1.09 -8.83 7.49
C ILE A 199 -0.86 -10.35 7.42
N VAL A 200 0.40 -10.79 7.32
CA VAL A 200 0.74 -12.21 7.21
C VAL A 200 0.34 -12.98 8.47
N VAL A 201 0.77 -12.53 9.64
CA VAL A 201 0.52 -13.21 10.93
C VAL A 201 -0.97 -13.32 11.20
N PHE A 202 -1.72 -12.21 11.07
CA PHE A 202 -3.16 -12.26 11.28
C PHE A 202 -3.86 -13.08 10.19
N SER A 203 -3.49 -12.98 8.91
CA SER A 203 -4.11 -13.80 7.86
C SER A 203 -3.93 -15.31 8.10
N ILE A 204 -2.74 -15.73 8.50
CA ILE A 204 -2.47 -17.13 8.87
C ILE A 204 -3.25 -17.52 10.13
N ALA A 205 -3.22 -16.69 11.17
CA ALA A 205 -3.96 -16.95 12.40
C ALA A 205 -5.48 -17.08 12.15
N LEU A 206 -6.05 -16.27 11.25
CA LEU A 206 -7.45 -16.35 10.86
C LEU A 206 -7.75 -17.70 10.22
N LEU A 207 -6.91 -18.09 9.26
CA LEU A 207 -7.06 -19.34 8.53
C LEU A 207 -6.99 -20.53 9.48
N VAL A 208 -5.97 -20.59 10.33
CA VAL A 208 -5.79 -21.66 11.33
C VAL A 208 -7.00 -21.73 12.26
N ARG A 209 -7.45 -20.60 12.82
CA ARG A 209 -8.61 -20.59 13.73
C ARG A 209 -9.91 -20.99 13.03
N VAL A 210 -10.14 -20.54 11.80
CA VAL A 210 -11.31 -20.93 11.01
C VAL A 210 -11.29 -22.44 10.70
N LEU A 211 -10.12 -23.01 10.38
CA LEU A 211 -9.96 -24.45 10.15
C LEU A 211 -10.17 -25.27 11.44
N LEU A 212 -9.67 -24.80 12.58
CA LEU A 212 -9.90 -25.45 13.87
C LEU A 212 -11.36 -25.36 14.29
N GLN A 213 -12.01 -24.22 14.09
CA GLN A 213 -13.42 -24.02 14.43
C GLN A 213 -14.35 -24.81 13.52
N ARG A 214 -13.97 -25.06 12.26
CA ARG A 214 -14.67 -26.00 11.36
C ARG A 214 -14.79 -27.38 11.97
N ARG A 215 -13.74 -27.87 12.64
CA ARG A 215 -13.77 -29.19 13.30
C ARG A 215 -14.75 -29.23 14.47
N ARG A 216 -15.06 -28.09 15.10
CA ARG A 216 -15.93 -28.00 16.28
C ARG A 216 -17.38 -27.62 15.97
N MET A 217 -17.65 -26.86 14.91
CA MET A 217 -19.00 -26.36 14.61
C MET A 217 -19.63 -27.08 13.40
N HIS A 218 -20.58 -27.97 13.66
CA HIS A 218 -21.39 -28.71 12.69
C HIS A 218 -22.51 -27.84 12.02
N GLN A 219 -22.38 -26.52 12.00
CA GLN A 219 -23.41 -25.63 11.39
C GLN A 219 -23.01 -25.19 9.97
N TYR A 220 -23.65 -25.83 8.98
CA TYR A 220 -23.32 -25.72 7.57
C TYR A 220 -23.50 -24.32 6.95
N VAL A 221 -24.49 -23.54 7.39
CA VAL A 221 -24.88 -22.28 6.73
C VAL A 221 -23.95 -21.10 7.07
N GLN A 222 -23.57 -20.92 8.34
CA GLN A 222 -22.62 -19.86 8.72
C GLN A 222 -21.22 -20.11 8.14
N TRP A 223 -20.85 -21.37 7.95
CA TRP A 223 -19.57 -21.78 7.36
C TRP A 223 -19.36 -21.22 5.95
N ARG A 224 -20.38 -21.26 5.09
CA ARG A 224 -20.25 -20.81 3.69
C ARG A 224 -19.95 -19.32 3.58
N LYS A 225 -20.49 -18.50 4.49
CA LYS A 225 -20.22 -17.06 4.58
C LYS A 225 -18.81 -16.78 5.09
N HIS A 226 -18.38 -17.45 6.16
CA HIS A 226 -17.03 -17.29 6.71
C HIS A 226 -15.95 -17.74 5.72
N ARG A 227 -16.15 -18.87 5.01
CA ARG A 227 -15.20 -19.37 4.01
C ARG A 227 -14.97 -18.38 2.87
N LYS A 228 -16.02 -17.78 2.29
CA LYS A 228 -15.87 -16.82 1.19
C LYS A 228 -15.03 -15.60 1.62
N MET A 229 -15.28 -15.09 2.82
CA MET A 229 -14.57 -13.93 3.37
C MET A 229 -13.10 -14.25 3.72
N THR A 230 -12.82 -15.46 4.22
CA THR A 230 -11.45 -15.93 4.48
C THR A 230 -10.64 -16.09 3.20
N ILE A 231 -11.24 -16.68 2.15
CA ILE A 231 -10.56 -16.87 0.85
C ILE A 231 -10.18 -15.52 0.23
N GLN A 232 -11.07 -14.53 0.27
CA GLN A 232 -10.77 -13.19 -0.23
C GLN A 232 -9.55 -12.57 0.48
N LEU A 233 -9.47 -12.71 1.81
CA LEU A 233 -8.34 -12.15 2.55
C LEU A 233 -7.04 -12.91 2.30
N LEU A 234 -7.11 -14.24 2.20
CA LEU A 234 -5.94 -15.06 1.89
C LEU A 234 -5.40 -14.73 0.49
N ALA A 235 -6.28 -14.48 -0.49
CA ALA A 235 -5.88 -14.03 -1.81
C ALA A 235 -5.15 -12.68 -1.75
N ILE A 236 -5.67 -11.71 -0.98
CA ILE A 236 -5.00 -10.42 -0.78
C ILE A 236 -3.64 -10.62 -0.09
N ALA A 237 -3.58 -11.41 0.99
CA ALA A 237 -2.33 -11.68 1.70
C ALA A 237 -1.28 -12.37 0.82
N MET A 238 -1.68 -13.32 -0.03
CA MET A 238 -0.79 -13.95 -1.00
C MET A 238 -0.27 -12.93 -2.02
N LEU A 239 -1.12 -12.04 -2.54
CA LEU A 239 -0.67 -10.99 -3.46
C LEU A 239 0.37 -10.08 -2.82
N TYR A 240 0.14 -9.62 -1.58
CA TYR A 240 1.15 -8.84 -0.84
C TYR A 240 2.42 -9.65 -0.59
N PHE A 241 2.31 -10.91 -0.22
CA PHE A 241 3.48 -11.76 0.01
C PHE A 241 4.33 -11.93 -1.26
N PHE A 242 3.71 -12.22 -2.40
CA PHE A 242 4.45 -12.50 -3.65
C PHE A 242 4.91 -11.24 -4.38
N LEU A 243 4.16 -10.13 -4.30
CA LEU A 243 4.49 -8.92 -5.06
C LEU A 243 5.27 -7.90 -4.23
N TYR A 244 4.94 -7.76 -2.93
CA TYR A 244 5.47 -6.68 -2.10
C TYR A 244 6.75 -7.08 -1.34
N ILE A 245 6.83 -8.31 -0.83
CA ILE A 245 8.02 -8.75 -0.08
C ILE A 245 9.29 -8.76 -0.93
N PRO A 246 9.30 -9.23 -2.19
CA PRO A 246 10.50 -9.16 -3.02
C PRO A 246 10.99 -7.73 -3.23
N LEU A 247 10.07 -6.79 -3.45
CA LEU A 247 10.37 -5.36 -3.58
C LEU A 247 11.04 -4.83 -2.31
N MET A 248 10.45 -5.11 -1.14
CA MET A 248 10.99 -4.72 0.16
C MET A 248 12.37 -5.32 0.44
N ILE A 249 12.63 -6.57 0.03
CA ILE A 249 13.94 -7.20 0.19
C ILE A 249 14.98 -6.48 -0.67
N ILE A 250 14.64 -6.11 -1.90
CA ILE A 250 15.55 -5.37 -2.79
C ILE A 250 15.88 -4.00 -2.17
N GLU A 251 14.87 -3.26 -1.70
CA GLU A 251 15.06 -1.97 -1.02
C GLU A 251 15.93 -2.10 0.23
N LEU A 252 15.73 -3.16 1.02
CA LEU A 252 16.52 -3.41 2.24
C LEU A 252 17.98 -3.77 1.91
N ILE A 253 18.21 -4.61 0.90
CA ILE A 253 19.57 -4.99 0.47
C ILE A 253 20.31 -3.75 -0.04
N GLN A 254 19.63 -2.91 -0.82
CA GLN A 254 20.22 -1.68 -1.35
C GLN A 254 20.58 -0.68 -0.25
N SER A 255 19.77 -0.58 0.80
CA SER A 255 20.00 0.34 1.92
C SER A 255 21.03 -0.16 2.94
N CYS A 256 21.10 -1.47 3.20
CA CYS A 256 21.99 -2.03 4.23
C CYS A 256 23.36 -2.48 3.70
N CYS A 257 23.47 -2.94 2.45
CA CYS A 257 24.62 -3.70 1.98
C CYS A 257 25.45 -3.01 0.88
N MET A 258 25.13 -1.78 0.47
CA MET A 258 25.99 -1.03 -0.46
C MET A 258 26.96 -0.12 0.30
N PRO A 259 28.27 -0.42 0.31
CA PRO A 259 29.26 0.46 0.93
C PRO A 259 29.33 1.80 0.19
N ALA A 260 29.42 2.89 0.96
CA ALA A 260 29.47 4.27 0.46
C ALA A 260 30.67 4.56 -0.46
N GLU A 261 31.68 3.69 -0.48
CA GLU A 261 32.97 3.93 -1.14
C GLU A 261 33.03 3.52 -2.62
N VAL A 262 32.06 2.76 -3.15
CA VAL A 262 32.09 2.25 -4.55
C VAL A 262 31.65 3.32 -5.58
N GLY A 263 31.52 4.58 -5.18
CA GLY A 263 31.00 5.65 -6.05
C GLY A 263 31.87 6.90 -6.20
N VAL A 264 33.04 6.98 -5.56
CA VAL A 264 33.82 8.23 -5.48
C VAL A 264 34.98 8.30 -6.49
N ASN A 265 35.40 7.19 -7.09
CA ASN A 265 36.56 7.19 -8.00
C ASN A 265 36.21 6.68 -9.39
N ILE A 266 35.51 7.51 -10.16
CA ILE A 266 35.63 7.49 -11.62
C ILE A 266 35.75 8.96 -12.04
N GLU A 267 36.99 9.46 -12.04
CA GLU A 267 37.39 10.63 -12.82
C GLU A 267 37.27 10.33 -14.32
#